data_AF-A0A350J5K0-F1
#
_entry.id   AF-A0A350J5K0-F1
#
_cell.length_a   1.000
_cell.length_b   1.000
_cell.length_c   1.000
_cell.angle_alpha   90.00
_cell.angle_beta   90.00
_cell.angle_gamma   90.00
#
_symmetry.space_group_name_H-M   'P 1'
#
loop_
_entity.id
_entity.type
_entity.pdbx_description
1 polymer ?
#
loop_
_entity_poly.entity_id
_entity_poly.type
_entity_poly.pdbx_seq_one_letter_code
_entity_poly.pdbx_strand_id
1 'polypeptide(L)'
;MAQTFPTIDYEDMISDLKEDMESGYISPDSTLYVIRQKTAVMCEACGQEVFPVLDYFYETPELFEELREMTVEEAKKVCFAALETLTDKNPSLKTAVAVLAEDLKEYTAGNGKRNQRLCRIVFEKSSLAPMMIYFDDNDAGDKVLTAKVGDLLKELESCM
;
A
#
# COMPACT_ATOMS: atom_id res chain seq x y z
N MET A 1 -16.21 -23.11 -2.79
CA MET A 1 -15.68 -22.76 -1.47
C MET A 1 -15.46 -21.26 -1.52
N ALA A 2 -16.23 -20.51 -0.75
CA ALA A 2 -16.08 -19.06 -0.66
C ALA A 2 -14.70 -18.76 -0.07
N GLN A 3 -13.94 -17.88 -0.69
CA GLN A 3 -12.70 -17.37 -0.09
C GLN A 3 -13.12 -16.51 1.09
N THR A 4 -13.00 -17.05 2.31
CA THR A 4 -12.77 -16.26 3.51
C THR A 4 -11.58 -15.36 3.23
N PHE A 5 -11.71 -14.03 3.43
CA PHE A 5 -10.62 -13.03 3.37
C PHE A 5 -9.35 -13.58 4.06
N PRO A 6 -8.41 -14.24 3.35
CA PRO A 6 -7.38 -15.02 4.05
C PRO A 6 -6.13 -14.19 4.35
N THR A 7 -6.07 -12.93 3.90
CA THR A 7 -4.82 -12.18 3.79
C THR A 7 -4.85 -10.77 4.34
N ILE A 8 -6.01 -10.20 4.68
CA ILE A 8 -6.08 -8.80 5.11
C ILE A 8 -6.80 -8.71 6.45
N ASP A 9 -6.06 -8.29 7.46
CA ASP A 9 -6.58 -8.10 8.80
C ASP A 9 -7.18 -6.70 8.92
N TYR A 10 -8.52 -6.62 8.80
CA TYR A 10 -9.23 -5.35 8.99
C TYR A 10 -9.33 -4.95 10.46
N GLU A 11 -9.11 -5.87 11.42
CA GLU A 11 -9.09 -5.51 12.84
C GLU A 11 -7.94 -4.54 13.13
N ASP A 12 -6.75 -4.86 12.64
CA ASP A 12 -5.55 -4.01 12.78
C ASP A 12 -5.74 -2.66 12.08
N MET A 13 -6.21 -2.65 10.83
CA MET A 13 -6.46 -1.40 10.09
C MET A 13 -7.49 -0.50 10.77
N ILE A 14 -8.56 -1.07 11.30
CA ILE A 14 -9.59 -0.33 12.04
C ILE A 14 -9.01 0.21 13.35
N SER A 15 -8.20 -0.58 14.06
CA SER A 15 -7.54 -0.15 15.29
C SER A 15 -6.63 1.04 15.02
N ASP A 16 -5.75 0.96 14.02
CA ASP A 16 -4.83 2.03 13.64
C ASP A 16 -5.58 3.32 13.28
N LEU A 17 -6.62 3.24 12.45
CA LEU A 17 -7.44 4.41 12.10
C LEU A 17 -8.11 5.04 13.33
N LYS A 18 -8.59 4.23 14.27
CA LYS A 18 -9.21 4.72 15.51
C LYS A 18 -8.19 5.38 16.42
N GLU A 19 -7.03 4.76 16.63
CA GLU A 19 -5.93 5.32 17.42
C GLU A 19 -5.43 6.65 16.84
N ASP A 20 -5.31 6.76 15.52
CA ASP A 20 -4.89 7.99 14.85
C ASP A 20 -5.98 9.08 14.89
N MET A 21 -7.26 8.72 14.92
CA MET A 21 -8.33 9.69 15.19
C MET A 21 -8.34 10.14 16.66
N GLU A 22 -8.17 9.22 17.61
CA GLU A 22 -8.18 9.52 19.05
C GLU A 22 -7.00 10.41 19.45
N SER A 23 -5.84 10.21 18.83
CA SER A 23 -4.67 11.08 19.01
C SER A 23 -4.81 12.44 18.32
N GLY A 24 -5.84 12.63 17.48
CA GLY A 24 -6.07 13.85 16.72
C GLY A 24 -5.15 14.02 15.51
N TYR A 25 -4.43 12.96 15.11
CA TYR A 25 -3.58 12.97 13.92
C TYR A 25 -4.41 13.08 12.64
N ILE A 26 -5.56 12.39 12.60
CA ILE A 26 -6.57 12.50 11.54
C ILE A 26 -7.95 12.80 12.12
N SER A 27 -8.86 13.23 11.25
CA SER A 27 -10.28 13.43 11.56
C SER A 27 -11.14 12.58 10.61
N PRO A 28 -12.44 12.38 10.90
CA PRO A 28 -13.33 11.68 9.99
C PRO A 28 -13.37 12.28 8.57
N ASP A 29 -13.12 13.59 8.44
CA ASP A 29 -13.11 14.32 7.17
C ASP A 29 -11.72 14.37 6.49
N SER A 30 -10.69 13.79 7.11
CA SER A 30 -9.36 13.68 6.49
C SER A 30 -9.41 12.77 5.27
N THR A 31 -8.63 13.09 4.24
CA THR A 31 -8.54 12.27 3.02
C THR A 31 -7.38 11.29 3.15
N LEU A 32 -7.63 10.03 2.79
CA LEU A 32 -6.61 8.99 2.67
C LEU A 32 -6.48 8.56 1.22
N TYR A 33 -5.28 8.16 0.84
CA TYR A 33 -5.01 7.34 -0.33
C TYR A 33 -5.27 5.88 0.02
N VAL A 34 -6.00 5.16 -0.82
CA VAL A 34 -6.43 3.78 -0.57
C VAL A 34 -5.98 2.90 -1.72
N ILE A 35 -5.29 1.82 -1.39
CA ILE A 35 -4.95 0.75 -2.33
C ILE A 35 -5.96 -0.36 -2.17
N ARG A 36 -6.48 -0.86 -3.28
CA ARG A 36 -7.45 -1.96 -3.30
C ARG A 36 -6.93 -3.12 -4.13
N GLN A 37 -7.52 -4.29 -3.93
CA GLN A 37 -7.34 -5.40 -4.86
C GLN A 37 -7.94 -5.07 -6.22
N LYS A 38 -7.37 -5.69 -7.25
CA LYS A 38 -7.80 -5.56 -8.64
C LYS A 38 -9.10 -6.32 -8.90
N THR A 39 -9.29 -7.45 -8.23
CA THR A 39 -10.48 -8.27 -8.34
C THR A 39 -11.43 -8.04 -7.17
N ALA A 40 -12.73 -8.04 -7.47
CA ALA A 40 -13.75 -7.99 -6.43
C ALA A 40 -13.94 -9.37 -5.81
N VAL A 41 -14.26 -9.39 -4.53
CA VAL A 41 -14.60 -10.62 -3.79
C VAL A 41 -15.96 -10.44 -3.14
N MET A 42 -16.70 -11.54 -2.99
CA MET A 42 -17.96 -11.53 -2.26
C MET A 42 -17.66 -11.40 -0.76
N CYS A 43 -18.08 -10.31 -0.13
CA CYS A 43 -18.04 -10.15 1.32
C CYS A 43 -19.34 -10.70 1.92
N GLU A 44 -19.25 -11.79 2.68
CA GLU A 44 -20.42 -12.43 3.28
C GLU A 44 -21.07 -11.55 4.38
N ALA A 45 -20.29 -10.73 5.09
CA ALA A 45 -20.78 -9.86 6.17
C ALA A 45 -21.76 -8.80 5.67
N CYS A 46 -21.44 -8.14 4.55
CA CYS A 46 -22.31 -7.14 3.93
C CYS A 46 -23.13 -7.67 2.74
N GLY A 47 -22.92 -8.92 2.32
CA GLY A 47 -23.69 -9.57 1.25
C GLY A 47 -23.51 -8.97 -0.14
N GLN A 48 -22.36 -8.35 -0.41
CA GLN A 48 -22.06 -7.65 -1.65
C GLN A 48 -20.63 -7.95 -2.14
N GLU A 49 -20.41 -7.78 -3.44
CA GLU A 49 -19.06 -7.78 -4.00
C GLU A 49 -18.35 -6.47 -3.64
N VAL A 50 -17.16 -6.59 -3.07
CA VAL A 50 -16.31 -5.46 -2.69
C VAL A 50 -14.93 -5.62 -3.31
N PHE A 51 -14.21 -4.53 -3.50
CA PHE A 51 -12.79 -4.54 -3.83
C PHE A 51 -12.01 -4.33 -2.54
N PRO A 52 -11.43 -5.37 -1.92
CA PRO A 52 -10.81 -5.26 -0.61
C PRO A 52 -9.75 -4.16 -0.58
N VAL A 53 -9.79 -3.34 0.46
CA VAL A 53 -8.71 -2.43 0.84
C VAL A 53 -7.49 -3.27 1.21
N LEU A 54 -6.36 -3.05 0.54
CA LEU A 54 -5.07 -3.67 0.84
C LEU A 54 -4.25 -2.84 1.81
N ASP A 55 -4.36 -1.52 1.70
CA ASP A 55 -3.51 -0.57 2.42
C ASP A 55 -4.08 0.85 2.31
N TYR A 56 -3.63 1.77 3.17
CA TYR A 56 -3.93 3.19 3.06
C TYR A 56 -2.73 4.06 3.44
N PHE A 57 -2.69 5.27 2.88
CA PHE A 57 -1.70 6.29 3.19
C PHE A 57 -2.36 7.62 3.47
N TYR A 58 -1.70 8.45 4.26
CA TYR A 58 -2.13 9.84 4.46
C TYR A 58 -1.97 10.66 3.18
N GLU A 59 -2.80 11.71 3.04
CA GLU A 59 -2.76 12.59 1.86
C GLU A 59 -1.42 13.33 1.67
N THR A 60 -0.58 13.34 2.69
CA THR A 60 0.77 13.91 2.68
C THR A 60 1.80 12.84 3.05
N PRO A 61 2.82 12.60 2.20
CA PRO A 61 3.09 13.28 0.94
C PRO A 61 2.15 12.84 -0.20
N GLU A 62 2.07 13.65 -1.26
CA GLU A 62 1.17 13.38 -2.39
C GLU A 62 1.67 12.18 -3.21
N LEU A 63 0.79 11.24 -3.55
CA LEU A 63 1.14 9.99 -4.25
C LEU A 63 0.66 10.00 -5.71
N PHE A 64 1.40 9.37 -6.62
CA PHE A 64 0.91 9.13 -7.98
C PHE A 64 -0.35 8.26 -7.94
N GLU A 65 -1.37 8.67 -8.71
CA GLU A 65 -2.62 7.91 -8.81
C GLU A 65 -2.44 6.57 -9.51
N GLU A 66 -1.52 6.46 -10.46
CA GLU A 66 -1.26 5.20 -11.16
C GLU A 66 -0.07 4.47 -10.54
N LEU A 67 -0.29 3.19 -10.20
CA LEU A 67 0.78 2.31 -9.77
C LEU A 67 1.59 1.89 -10.98
N ARG A 68 2.92 1.91 -10.86
CA ARG A 68 3.79 1.46 -11.96
C ARG A 68 4.10 -0.01 -11.80
N GLU A 69 3.75 -0.78 -12.81
CA GLU A 69 4.14 -2.19 -12.91
C GLU A 69 5.56 -2.31 -13.45
N MET A 70 6.38 -3.12 -12.79
CA MET A 70 7.74 -3.45 -13.22
C MET A 70 8.18 -4.78 -12.62
N THR A 71 9.31 -5.32 -13.10
CA THR A 71 9.91 -6.50 -12.47
C THR A 71 10.53 -6.16 -11.10
N VAL A 72 10.63 -7.15 -10.22
CA VAL A 72 11.32 -7.00 -8.93
C VAL A 72 12.78 -6.56 -9.11
N GLU A 73 13.45 -6.98 -10.19
CA GLU A 73 14.80 -6.50 -10.51
C GLU A 73 14.83 -4.99 -10.79
N GLU A 74 13.86 -4.48 -11.55
CA GLU A 74 13.72 -3.05 -11.83
C GLU A 74 13.36 -2.27 -10.57
N ALA A 75 12.45 -2.81 -9.75
CA ALA A 75 12.07 -2.22 -8.46
C ALA A 75 13.31 -1.98 -7.57
N LYS A 76 14.21 -2.96 -7.48
CA LYS A 76 15.47 -2.81 -6.75
C LYS A 76 16.29 -1.66 -7.29
N LYS A 77 16.50 -1.61 -8.61
CA LYS A 77 17.28 -0.54 -9.26
C LYS A 77 16.69 0.83 -8.92
N VAL A 78 15.36 0.95 -8.92
CA VAL A 78 14.65 2.18 -8.53
C VAL A 78 14.90 2.54 -7.06
N CYS A 79 14.73 1.60 -6.12
CA CYS A 79 14.97 1.85 -4.70
C CYS A 79 16.43 2.24 -4.42
N PHE A 80 17.40 1.53 -4.98
CA PHE A 80 18.83 1.86 -4.78
C PHE A 80 19.19 3.22 -5.39
N ALA A 81 18.69 3.54 -6.59
CA ALA A 81 18.91 4.86 -7.19
C ALA A 81 18.25 5.98 -6.37
N ALA A 82 17.06 5.74 -5.82
CA ALA A 82 16.41 6.70 -4.92
C ALA A 82 17.26 6.94 -3.65
N LEU A 83 17.85 5.91 -3.05
CA LEU A 83 18.72 6.07 -1.87
C LEU A 83 19.98 6.90 -2.13
N GLU A 84 20.53 6.83 -3.34
CA GLU A 84 21.69 7.64 -3.75
C GLU A 84 21.34 9.13 -3.95
N THR A 85 20.09 9.42 -4.34
CA THR A 85 19.62 10.77 -4.65
C THR A 85 18.94 11.47 -3.47
N LEU A 86 18.32 10.71 -2.56
CA LEU A 86 17.72 11.21 -1.34
C LEU A 86 18.80 11.69 -0.36
N THR A 87 19.03 13.00 -0.38
CA THR A 87 19.86 13.71 0.59
C THR A 87 19.16 13.83 1.96
N ASP A 88 19.90 14.18 3.01
CA ASP A 88 19.38 14.32 4.39
C ASP A 88 18.30 15.40 4.58
N LYS A 89 17.80 16.00 3.48
CA LYS A 89 16.66 16.92 3.47
C LYS A 89 15.35 16.25 3.88
N ASN A 90 15.24 14.92 3.76
CA ASN A 90 14.04 14.18 4.16
C ASN A 90 14.42 12.81 4.74
N PRO A 91 14.94 12.76 5.99
CA PRO A 91 15.50 11.54 6.57
C PRO A 91 14.47 10.42 6.71
N SER A 92 13.19 10.74 7.00
CA SER A 92 12.12 9.75 7.09
C SER A 92 11.88 9.03 5.76
N LEU A 93 11.87 9.77 4.65
CA LEU A 93 11.67 9.22 3.31
C LEU A 93 12.84 8.30 2.92
N LYS A 94 14.07 8.71 3.23
CA LYS A 94 15.27 7.90 2.99
C LYS A 94 15.23 6.59 3.78
N THR A 95 14.80 6.64 5.04
CA THR A 95 14.61 5.43 5.87
C THR A 95 13.56 4.51 5.28
N ALA A 96 12.40 5.03 4.85
CA ALA A 96 11.34 4.24 4.24
C ALA A 96 11.82 3.52 2.97
N VAL A 97 12.52 4.22 2.08
CA VAL A 97 13.10 3.61 0.86
C VAL A 97 14.15 2.56 1.21
N ALA A 98 14.91 2.74 2.29
CA ALA A 98 15.93 1.78 2.72
C ALA A 98 15.30 0.45 3.17
N VAL A 99 14.19 0.53 3.92
CA VAL A 99 13.40 -0.65 4.32
C VAL A 99 12.88 -1.38 3.08
N LEU A 100 12.28 -0.67 2.12
CA LEU A 100 11.81 -1.30 0.87
C LEU A 100 12.94 -1.99 0.08
N ALA A 101 14.13 -1.38 0.04
CA ALA A 101 15.28 -1.99 -0.63
C ALA A 101 15.75 -3.28 0.05
N GLU A 102 15.67 -3.33 1.40
CA GLU A 102 15.95 -4.51 2.19
C GLU A 102 14.89 -5.60 1.96
N ASP A 103 13.60 -5.26 2.02
CA ASP A 103 12.50 -6.18 1.75
C ASP A 103 12.62 -6.83 0.38
N LEU A 104 12.93 -6.06 -0.67
CA LEU A 104 13.17 -6.58 -2.01
C LEU A 104 14.36 -7.54 -2.06
N LYS A 105 15.42 -7.26 -1.29
CA LYS A 105 16.59 -8.13 -1.21
C LYS A 105 16.22 -9.44 -0.53
N GLU A 106 15.55 -9.38 0.61
CA GLU A 106 15.06 -10.56 1.35
C GLU A 106 14.08 -11.39 0.54
N TYR A 107 13.12 -10.76 -0.12
CA TYR A 107 12.13 -11.43 -0.97
C TYR A 107 12.80 -12.32 -2.02
N THR A 108 13.93 -11.90 -2.58
CA THR A 108 14.66 -12.68 -3.59
C THR A 108 15.76 -13.58 -3.03
N ALA A 109 16.04 -13.51 -1.72
CA ALA A 109 17.06 -14.31 -1.09
C ALA A 109 16.74 -15.80 -1.23
N GLY A 110 17.72 -16.60 -1.65
CA GLY A 110 17.54 -18.04 -1.88
C GLY A 110 16.69 -18.42 -3.10
N ASN A 111 16.06 -17.47 -3.82
CA ASN A 111 15.31 -17.74 -5.04
C ASN A 111 15.39 -16.58 -6.05
N GLY A 112 16.48 -16.56 -6.82
CA GLY A 112 16.74 -15.53 -7.82
C GLY A 112 15.72 -15.44 -8.96
N LYS A 113 14.89 -16.47 -9.19
CA LYS A 113 13.80 -16.40 -10.19
C LYS A 113 12.75 -15.34 -9.83
N ARG A 114 12.62 -14.99 -8.55
CA ARG A 114 11.72 -13.94 -8.07
C ARG A 114 12.06 -12.55 -8.64
N ASN A 115 13.30 -12.31 -9.08
CA ASN A 115 13.67 -11.06 -9.75
C ASN A 115 12.86 -10.79 -11.03
N GLN A 116 12.41 -11.85 -11.72
CA GLN A 116 11.63 -11.74 -12.96
C GLN A 116 10.12 -11.66 -12.72
N ARG A 117 9.66 -11.71 -11.47
CA ARG A 117 8.24 -11.52 -11.14
C ARG A 117 7.88 -10.05 -11.26
N LEU A 118 6.63 -9.80 -11.61
CA LEU A 118 6.06 -8.46 -11.63
C LEU A 118 5.74 -8.00 -10.21
N CYS A 119 5.81 -6.70 -10.01
CA CYS A 119 5.36 -6.00 -8.82
C CYS A 119 4.83 -4.63 -9.24
N ARG A 120 4.02 -4.02 -8.38
CA ARG A 120 3.47 -2.69 -8.55
C ARG A 120 4.05 -1.77 -7.48
N ILE A 121 4.47 -0.58 -7.87
CA ILE A 121 5.09 0.39 -6.96
C ILE A 121 4.25 1.67 -6.92
N VAL A 122 4.02 2.16 -5.70
CA VAL A 122 3.45 3.47 -5.42
C VAL A 122 4.60 4.47 -5.25
N PHE A 123 4.50 5.63 -5.88
CA PHE A 123 5.53 6.67 -5.84
C PHE A 123 4.99 7.97 -5.26
N GLU A 124 5.83 8.68 -4.53
CA GLU A 124 5.58 10.07 -4.14
C GLU A 124 5.78 11.01 -5.34
N LYS A 125 4.88 11.98 -5.54
CA LYS A 125 4.85 12.81 -6.75
C LYS A 125 6.06 13.71 -6.92
N SER A 126 6.54 14.33 -5.85
CA SER A 126 7.54 15.39 -5.90
C SER A 126 8.95 14.87 -6.13
N SER A 127 9.29 13.75 -5.48
CA SER A 127 10.64 13.18 -5.43
C SER A 127 10.79 11.91 -6.25
N LEU A 128 9.67 11.31 -6.71
CA LEU A 128 9.65 9.97 -7.32
C LEU A 128 10.23 8.88 -6.40
N ALA A 129 10.24 9.12 -5.10
CA ALA A 129 10.65 8.10 -4.14
C ALA A 129 9.59 6.99 -4.08
N PRO A 130 10.00 5.71 -4.10
CA PRO A 130 9.07 4.60 -3.90
C PRO A 130 8.56 4.62 -2.46
N MET A 131 7.24 4.53 -2.30
CA MET A 131 6.55 4.59 -1.01
C MET A 131 6.06 3.22 -0.55
N MET A 132 5.61 2.38 -1.49
CA MET A 132 5.16 1.02 -1.21
C MET A 132 5.32 0.12 -2.42
N ILE A 133 5.52 -1.18 -2.20
CA ILE A 133 5.65 -2.20 -3.24
C ILE A 133 4.68 -3.34 -2.97
N TYR A 134 3.83 -3.63 -3.93
CA TYR A 134 2.92 -4.77 -3.93
C TYR A 134 3.45 -5.84 -4.88
N PHE A 135 3.75 -7.02 -4.37
CA PHE A 135 4.08 -8.16 -5.20
C PHE A 135 2.83 -8.70 -5.91
N ASP A 136 3.03 -9.44 -7.01
CA ASP A 136 1.94 -10.06 -7.79
C ASP A 136 0.98 -10.88 -6.92
N ASP A 137 1.52 -11.50 -5.87
CA ASP A 137 0.86 -12.26 -4.81
C ASP A 137 -0.31 -11.48 -4.14
N ASN A 138 -0.25 -10.15 -4.13
CA ASN A 138 -1.20 -9.27 -3.43
C ASN A 138 -2.40 -8.82 -4.31
N ASP A 139 -2.39 -9.11 -5.61
CA ASP A 139 -3.40 -8.68 -6.60
C ASP A 139 -3.79 -7.20 -6.50
N ALA A 140 -2.82 -6.31 -6.25
CA ALA A 140 -3.09 -4.88 -6.13
C ALA A 140 -3.65 -4.29 -7.43
N GLY A 141 -4.63 -3.41 -7.30
CA GLY A 141 -5.21 -2.64 -8.39
C GLY A 141 -4.18 -1.69 -9.03
N ASP A 142 -4.52 -1.18 -10.21
CA ASP A 142 -3.61 -0.35 -10.99
C ASP A 142 -3.61 1.14 -10.55
N LYS A 143 -4.50 1.51 -9.61
CA LYS A 143 -4.68 2.89 -9.15
C LYS A 143 -4.78 3.03 -7.64
N VAL A 144 -4.28 4.15 -7.14
CA VAL A 144 -4.57 4.71 -5.83
C VAL A 144 -5.90 5.44 -5.92
N LEU A 145 -6.82 5.12 -5.02
CA LEU A 145 -8.09 5.84 -4.86
C LEU A 145 -8.00 6.77 -3.65
N THR A 146 -8.98 7.65 -3.49
CA THR A 146 -9.11 8.45 -2.27
C THR A 146 -10.42 8.14 -1.55
N ALA A 147 -10.38 8.19 -0.23
CA ALA A 147 -11.56 8.04 0.62
C ALA A 147 -11.44 8.99 1.83
N LYS A 148 -12.59 9.36 2.40
CA LYS A 148 -12.63 10.00 3.72
C LYS A 148 -12.46 8.95 4.80
N VAL A 149 -11.72 9.27 5.86
CA VAL A 149 -11.49 8.36 6.99
C VAL A 149 -12.81 7.79 7.52
N GLY A 150 -13.81 8.65 7.74
CA GLY A 150 -15.10 8.22 8.28
C GLY A 150 -15.90 7.30 7.35
N ASP A 151 -15.70 7.39 6.04
CA ASP A 151 -16.35 6.50 5.08
C ASP A 151 -15.60 5.18 4.95
N LEU A 152 -14.26 5.24 4.92
CA LEU A 152 -13.39 4.05 4.93
C LEU A 152 -13.64 3.21 6.18
N LEU A 153 -13.69 3.83 7.35
CA LEU A 153 -13.90 3.11 8.62
C LEU A 153 -15.23 2.36 8.64
N LYS A 154 -16.32 3.00 8.18
CA LYS A 154 -17.64 2.36 8.07
C LYS A 154 -17.63 1.20 7.08
N GLU A 155 -16.93 1.35 5.97
CA GLU A 155 -16.78 0.28 4.98
C GLU A 155 -16.05 -0.92 5.59
N LEU A 156 -14.89 -0.70 6.23
CA LEU A 156 -14.09 -1.75 6.87
C LEU A 156 -14.90 -2.46 7.95
N GLU A 157 -15.59 -1.72 8.83
CA GLU A 157 -16.45 -2.28 9.87
C GLU A 157 -17.64 -3.08 9.31
N SER A 158 -18.13 -2.74 8.11
CA SER A 158 -19.21 -3.50 7.45
C SER A 158 -18.74 -4.79 6.79
N CYS A 159 -17.43 -4.94 6.59
CA CYS A 159 -16.82 -6.10 5.94
C CYS A 159 -16.40 -7.20 6.93
N MET A 160 -16.57 -6.97 8.23
CA MET A 160 -16.28 -7.90 9.32
C MET A 160 -17.57 -8.50 9.91
#